data_AF-A0A817I996-F1
#
_entry.id   AF-A0A817I996-F1
#
_cell.length_a   1.000
_cell.length_b   1.000
_cell.length_c   1.000
_cell.angle_alpha   90.00
_cell.angle_beta   90.00
_cell.angle_gamma   90.00
#
_symmetry.space_group_name_H-M   'P 1'
#
loop_
_entity.id
_entity.type
_entity.pdbx_description
1 polymer ?
#
loop_
_entity_poly.entity_id
_entity_poly.type
_entity_poly.pdbx_seq_one_letter_code
_entity_poly.pdbx_strand_id
1 'polypeptide(L)'
;MIETKSLINETSPVHRRSGTMFDDTDDLELQQRLERFEREIVELKFENSLFEAALERKKFESIISHVPSTIPPISSSQTTTPTGSYQDLANTSATNRGDRLARKRSKSRSTQSDLRIHLTLEQKLAIIISEYEQTKIDKMRREIINEKKTDQLESDIEWVDIERSDFELSITEFLKIKDASINKRTRKLVGEKIDRYFHEHLQTRESLTNKLRDRSSGLKRQIVRLEAQLREKEEMGETLTEVDFNQLQMENKQYLDKIDEKNIELVLHKHKVAKVTQLLNYYKANLNTNTIDLIDIQQRINKQDILYEFTRQEINKANYEQSRANKRNYNLRDQIEHYQVPEILDYVKRKSLLCNLQRDCQVWQRKVELVSMSLQQSKQQWQALNRTLRYYDDADL
;
A
#
# COMPACT_ATOMS: atom_id res chain seq x y z
N MET A 1 -46.22 47.25 107.58
CA MET A 1 -45.13 47.93 106.86
C MET A 1 -45.51 47.88 105.38
N ILE A 2 -46.21 48.90 104.86
CA ILE A 2 -45.65 50.17 104.33
C ILE A 2 -44.74 49.82 103.14
N GLU A 3 -45.29 49.83 101.91
CA GLU A 3 -45.22 50.94 100.91
C GLU A 3 -43.82 51.05 100.26
N THR A 4 -43.60 51.37 98.99
CA THR A 4 -44.40 51.82 97.85
C THR A 4 -43.52 51.80 96.58
N LYS A 5 -44.15 51.63 95.40
CA LYS A 5 -44.03 52.38 94.11
C LYS A 5 -42.62 52.71 93.55
N SER A 6 -42.32 52.77 92.26
CA SER A 6 -43.06 52.88 90.98
C SER A 6 -42.04 52.60 89.86
N LEU A 7 -42.32 51.78 88.83
CA LEU A 7 -43.04 52.12 87.58
C LEU A 7 -42.15 52.87 86.57
N ILE A 8 -41.91 52.26 85.39
CA ILE A 8 -42.22 52.76 84.02
C ILE A 8 -41.37 52.02 82.95
N ASN A 9 -42.10 51.32 82.04
CA ASN A 9 -41.98 51.15 80.57
C ASN A 9 -40.60 50.92 79.91
N GLU A 10 -40.40 50.18 78.81
CA GLU A 10 -41.28 49.76 77.71
C GLU A 10 -40.54 48.76 76.78
N THR A 11 -41.30 48.02 75.96
CA THR A 11 -40.93 47.36 74.68
C THR A 11 -40.14 46.03 74.63
N SER A 12 -40.85 44.99 74.19
CA SER A 12 -40.38 43.79 73.46
C SER A 12 -39.76 44.16 72.09
N PRO A 13 -38.99 43.31 71.36
CA PRO A 13 -39.37 41.92 71.04
C PRO A 13 -38.25 40.86 70.79
N VAL A 14 -38.65 39.59 70.91
CA VAL A 14 -38.39 38.44 70.00
C VAL A 14 -37.20 38.54 69.02
N HIS A 15 -36.25 37.59 69.09
CA HIS A 15 -35.79 36.85 67.90
C HIS A 15 -35.26 35.44 68.20
N ARG A 16 -35.64 34.52 67.30
CA ARG A 16 -35.28 33.10 67.24
C ARG A 16 -33.88 32.92 66.60
N ARG A 17 -33.26 31.77 66.91
CA ARG A 17 -32.47 30.86 66.03
C ARG A 17 -31.64 31.49 64.90
N SER A 18 -30.33 31.22 64.89
CA SER A 18 -29.61 30.32 63.94
C SER A 18 -28.11 30.64 63.85
N GLY A 19 -27.29 29.65 63.48
CA GLY A 19 -25.93 29.83 62.95
C GLY A 19 -24.80 29.73 63.97
N THR A 20 -24.22 28.56 64.25
CA THR A 20 -23.04 28.00 63.54
C THR A 20 -21.87 28.97 63.34
N MET A 21 -21.17 29.28 64.44
CA MET A 21 -19.73 29.03 64.60
C MET A 21 -18.79 29.42 63.43
N PHE A 22 -18.87 30.65 62.92
CA PHE A 22 -17.86 31.18 62.00
C PHE A 22 -17.67 32.71 62.03
N ASP A 23 -18.12 33.40 63.09
CA ASP A 23 -18.25 34.86 63.05
C ASP A 23 -17.15 35.65 63.80
N ASP A 24 -16.06 35.01 64.24
CA ASP A 24 -14.96 35.69 64.94
C ASP A 24 -13.58 35.41 64.30
N THR A 25 -13.45 35.51 62.97
CA THR A 25 -12.14 35.67 62.32
C THR A 25 -12.09 37.02 61.64
N ASP A 26 -11.21 37.91 62.12
CA ASP A 26 -10.96 39.22 61.53
C ASP A 26 -10.73 39.06 60.01
N ASP A 27 -11.37 39.90 59.18
CA ASP A 27 -11.24 39.91 57.72
C ASP A 27 -9.75 39.92 57.26
N LEU A 28 -8.88 40.49 58.08
CA LEU A 28 -7.43 40.52 57.88
C LEU A 28 -6.78 39.13 57.95
N GLU A 29 -7.24 38.27 58.86
CA GLU A 29 -6.75 36.90 59.01
C GLU A 29 -7.22 36.01 57.85
N LEU A 30 -8.46 36.22 57.39
CA LEU A 30 -8.99 35.55 56.22
C LEU A 30 -8.22 35.94 54.96
N GLN A 31 -7.89 37.22 54.81
CA GLN A 31 -7.12 37.74 53.68
C GLN A 31 -5.67 37.24 53.68
N GLN A 32 -5.01 37.17 54.84
CA GLN A 32 -3.69 36.56 54.96
C GLN A 32 -3.69 35.06 54.63
N ARG A 33 -4.76 34.35 54.97
CA ARG A 33 -4.89 32.92 54.68
C ARG A 33 -5.15 32.66 53.20
N LEU A 34 -5.94 33.51 52.56
CA LEU A 34 -6.14 33.51 51.10
C LEU A 34 -4.81 33.75 50.37
N GLU A 35 -4.04 34.75 50.79
CA GLU A 35 -2.73 35.06 50.19
C GLU A 35 -1.70 33.93 50.38
N ARG A 36 -1.79 33.17 51.50
CA ARG A 36 -0.98 31.96 51.70
C ARG A 36 -1.39 30.84 50.76
N PHE A 37 -2.68 30.59 50.59
CA PHE A 37 -3.16 29.57 49.65
C PHE A 37 -2.84 29.93 48.20
N GLU A 38 -2.91 31.20 47.83
CA GLU A 38 -2.50 31.65 46.49
C GLU A 38 -1.00 31.42 46.25
N ARG A 39 -0.16 31.69 47.25
CA ARG A 39 1.28 31.36 47.17
C ARG A 39 1.53 29.86 47.03
N GLU A 40 0.85 29.03 47.82
CA GLU A 40 0.97 27.57 47.77
C GLU A 40 0.52 27.00 46.43
N ILE A 41 -0.55 27.54 45.84
CA ILE A 41 -1.01 27.15 44.49
C ILE A 41 0.03 27.50 43.43
N VAL A 42 0.72 28.64 43.55
CA VAL A 42 1.78 29.03 42.61
C VAL A 42 3.00 28.11 42.75
N GLU A 43 3.39 27.76 43.98
CA GLU A 43 4.48 26.82 44.25
C GLU A 43 4.17 25.43 43.72
N LEU A 44 2.96 24.89 43.96
CA LEU A 44 2.52 23.60 43.44
C LEU A 44 2.44 23.58 41.90
N LYS A 45 2.02 24.68 41.27
CA LYS A 45 2.03 24.82 39.81
C LYS A 45 3.46 24.83 39.25
N PHE A 46 4.39 25.50 39.94
CA PHE A 46 5.80 25.50 39.57
C PHE A 46 6.43 24.10 39.73
N GLU A 47 6.13 23.41 40.83
CA GLU A 47 6.60 22.05 41.09
C GLU A 47 6.07 21.07 40.04
N ASN A 48 4.77 21.14 39.70
CA ASN A 48 4.19 20.33 38.63
C ASN A 48 4.85 20.61 37.27
N SER A 49 5.12 21.88 36.94
CA SER A 49 5.84 22.24 35.71
C SER A 49 7.26 21.65 35.68
N LEU A 50 7.96 21.63 36.82
CA LEU A 50 9.27 21.02 36.94
C LEU A 50 9.23 19.50 36.75
N PHE A 51 8.21 18.83 37.32
CA PHE A 51 8.00 17.40 37.14
C PHE A 51 7.66 17.04 35.69
N GLU A 52 6.80 17.81 35.03
CA GLU A 52 6.48 17.60 33.61
C GLU A 52 7.72 17.75 32.73
N ALA A 53 8.52 18.80 32.95
CA ALA A 53 9.78 19.01 32.23
C ALA A 53 10.79 17.86 32.46
N ALA A 54 10.87 17.32 33.69
CA ALA A 54 11.72 16.16 33.99
C ALA A 54 11.22 14.88 33.30
N LEU A 55 9.90 14.71 33.19
CA LEU A 55 9.28 13.58 32.49
C LEU A 55 9.53 13.67 30.98
N GLU A 56 9.41 14.86 30.39
CA GLU A 56 9.74 15.08 28.98
C GLU A 56 11.22 14.83 28.69
N ARG A 57 12.12 15.26 29.59
CA ARG A 57 13.55 14.99 29.46
C ARG A 57 13.87 13.49 29.53
N LYS A 58 13.21 12.74 30.42
CA LYS A 58 13.30 11.27 30.48
C LYS A 58 12.72 10.59 29.25
N LYS A 59 11.60 11.09 28.70
CA LYS A 59 11.06 10.60 27.42
C LYS A 59 12.06 10.83 26.29
N PHE A 60 12.73 11.99 26.27
CA PHE A 60 13.75 12.30 25.27
C PHE A 60 15.02 11.43 25.41
N GLU A 61 15.48 11.16 26.64
CA GLU A 61 16.57 10.20 26.90
C GLU A 61 16.20 8.77 26.50
N SER A 62 14.95 8.35 26.73
CA SER A 62 14.44 7.06 26.28
C SER A 62 14.46 6.95 24.75
N ILE A 63 14.15 8.03 24.03
CA ILE A 63 14.18 8.07 22.56
C ILE A 63 15.62 8.02 22.02
N ILE A 64 16.56 8.73 22.66
CA ILE A 64 17.99 8.70 22.26
C ILE A 64 18.61 7.31 22.52
N SER A 65 18.21 6.61 23.58
CA SER A 65 18.66 5.24 23.87
C SER A 65 18.14 4.18 22.88
N HIS A 66 17.22 4.54 21.98
CA HIS A 66 16.60 3.65 20.99
C HIS A 66 16.92 4.02 19.53
N VAL A 67 17.95 4.85 19.29
CA VAL A 67 18.49 5.07 17.95
C VAL A 67 19.66 4.09 17.70
N PRO A 68 19.50 3.02 16.91
CA PRO A 68 20.59 2.13 16.56
C PRO A 68 21.46 2.83 15.52
N SER A 69 22.63 3.31 15.95
CA SER A 69 23.71 3.61 15.02
C SER A 69 24.38 2.28 14.64
N THR A 70 24.10 1.76 13.45
CA THR A 70 25.04 1.02 12.55
C THR A 70 24.30 0.26 11.45
N ILE A 71 24.75 0.43 10.20
CA ILE A 71 24.56 -0.49 9.06
C ILE A 71 25.93 -0.58 8.35
N PRO A 72 26.28 -1.64 7.60
CA PRO A 72 26.76 -2.97 8.03
C PRO A 72 28.18 -3.26 7.45
N PRO A 73 28.75 -4.49 7.56
CA PRO A 73 28.60 -5.39 6.42
C PRO A 73 28.49 -6.90 6.74
N ILE A 74 27.68 -7.58 5.91
CA ILE A 74 27.89 -8.89 5.27
C ILE A 74 28.69 -9.96 6.05
N SER A 75 28.01 -11.00 6.54
CA SER A 75 28.28 -12.39 6.14
C SER A 75 27.30 -13.40 6.72
N SER A 76 26.98 -14.35 5.85
CA SER A 76 26.25 -15.59 6.01
C SER A 76 26.59 -16.41 7.25
N SER A 77 25.58 -17.01 7.89
CA SER A 77 25.33 -18.47 7.96
C SER A 77 24.34 -18.80 9.09
N GLN A 78 23.34 -19.64 8.78
CA GLN A 78 22.83 -20.76 9.61
C GLN A 78 22.24 -20.43 11.01
N THR A 79 21.23 -21.06 11.59
CA THR A 79 20.13 -22.01 11.28
C THR A 79 19.31 -22.01 12.58
N THR A 80 18.06 -22.49 12.51
CA THR A 80 17.22 -23.03 13.60
C THR A 80 16.42 -22.09 14.51
N THR A 81 15.12 -22.40 14.50
CA THR A 81 14.04 -22.10 15.44
C THR A 81 14.34 -22.65 16.86
N PRO A 82 13.58 -22.24 17.89
CA PRO A 82 12.32 -22.95 18.25
C PRO A 82 11.23 -21.96 18.73
N THR A 83 9.91 -22.10 18.48
CA THR A 83 8.94 -23.12 18.93
C THR A 83 8.94 -23.38 20.44
N GLY A 84 7.79 -23.15 21.10
CA GLY A 84 7.42 -23.94 22.28
C GLY A 84 7.08 -23.16 23.53
N SER A 85 5.78 -23.11 23.80
CA SER A 85 5.05 -22.93 25.06
C SER A 85 5.80 -23.13 26.38
N TYR A 86 5.45 -22.32 27.37
CA TYR A 86 5.57 -22.68 28.78
C TYR A 86 4.19 -22.69 29.43
N GLN A 87 3.81 -23.88 29.87
CA GLN A 87 2.89 -24.07 30.98
C GLN A 87 3.68 -24.86 32.04
N ASP A 88 3.64 -24.29 33.24
CA ASP A 88 3.74 -24.91 34.55
C ASP A 88 5.04 -25.45 35.18
N LEU A 89 5.12 -25.01 36.45
CA LEU A 89 5.63 -25.68 37.64
C LEU A 89 7.12 -25.55 37.99
N ALA A 90 7.32 -24.73 39.02
CA ALA A 90 8.27 -24.91 40.11
C ALA A 90 8.59 -26.40 40.40
N ASN A 91 9.86 -26.72 40.69
CA ASN A 91 10.38 -26.68 42.06
C ASN A 91 11.81 -27.25 42.12
N THR A 92 12.54 -26.81 43.15
CA THR A 92 13.68 -27.47 43.80
C THR A 92 15.04 -27.57 43.08
N SER A 93 15.85 -26.60 43.44
CA SER A 93 17.30 -26.62 43.66
C SER A 93 17.87 -27.90 44.30
N ALA A 94 18.99 -28.41 43.75
CA ALA A 94 20.10 -28.98 44.52
C ALA A 94 21.39 -29.12 43.67
N THR A 95 22.49 -28.53 44.15
CA THR A 95 23.80 -29.16 44.47
C THR A 95 25.04 -28.28 44.20
N ASN A 96 25.57 -27.76 45.30
CA ASN A 96 26.97 -27.80 45.79
C ASN A 96 28.17 -27.42 44.90
N ARG A 97 28.92 -26.41 45.39
CA ARG A 97 30.38 -26.39 45.77
C ARG A 97 30.69 -24.92 46.15
N GLY A 98 31.40 -24.55 47.21
CA GLY A 98 32.41 -25.21 48.03
C GLY A 98 32.87 -24.26 49.17
N ASP A 99 33.35 -24.87 50.25
CA ASP A 99 34.19 -24.41 51.37
C ASP A 99 34.42 -22.92 51.69
N ARG A 100 34.24 -22.58 52.98
CA ARG A 100 35.36 -22.26 53.90
C ARG A 100 34.92 -22.15 55.39
N LEU A 101 35.37 -23.15 56.14
CA LEU A 101 35.83 -23.17 57.55
C LEU A 101 35.74 -21.88 58.39
N ALA A 102 35.02 -21.94 59.52
CA ALA A 102 35.44 -21.37 60.80
C ALA A 102 34.75 -22.05 62.01
N ARG A 103 35.51 -22.19 63.08
CA ARG A 103 35.35 -23.06 64.26
C ARG A 103 34.41 -22.52 65.36
N LYS A 104 33.80 -23.48 66.06
CA LYS A 104 33.46 -23.53 67.50
C LYS A 104 32.34 -22.60 68.03
N ARG A 105 31.22 -23.19 68.46
CA ARG A 105 30.84 -23.40 69.87
C ARG A 105 29.46 -24.05 70.00
N SER A 106 29.40 -25.11 70.79
CA SER A 106 28.17 -25.78 71.23
C SER A 106 27.42 -24.91 72.24
N LYS A 107 26.13 -24.65 72.02
CA LYS A 107 25.15 -24.44 73.11
C LYS A 107 23.73 -24.65 72.61
N SER A 108 23.09 -25.69 73.12
CA SER A 108 21.64 -25.92 73.06
C SER A 108 20.89 -24.86 73.86
N ARG A 109 19.83 -24.28 73.29
CA ARG A 109 18.48 -24.09 73.88
C ARG A 109 17.77 -22.88 73.23
N SER A 110 16.53 -23.14 72.79
CA SER A 110 15.37 -22.24 72.95
C SER A 110 15.44 -20.86 72.26
N THR A 111 14.80 -20.71 71.11
CA THR A 111 13.93 -19.56 70.78
C THR A 111 13.04 -19.93 69.61
N GLN A 112 11.86 -20.47 69.92
CA GLN A 112 10.75 -20.63 68.98
C GLN A 112 10.05 -19.26 68.81
N SER A 113 10.80 -18.28 68.36
CA SER A 113 10.34 -16.91 68.11
C SER A 113 11.17 -16.35 66.95
N ASP A 114 10.48 -15.89 65.92
CA ASP A 114 11.01 -15.15 64.77
C ASP A 114 11.51 -15.94 63.54
N LEU A 115 10.86 -17.06 63.19
CA LEU A 115 10.54 -17.26 61.76
C LEU A 115 9.25 -16.50 61.45
N ARG A 116 9.31 -15.17 61.56
CA ARG A 116 8.31 -14.33 60.90
C ARG A 116 8.47 -14.66 59.42
N ILE A 117 7.49 -15.36 58.87
CA ILE A 117 7.32 -15.52 57.44
C ILE A 117 7.06 -14.10 56.93
N HIS A 118 8.13 -13.38 56.61
CA HIS A 118 8.03 -12.06 56.06
C HIS A 118 7.56 -12.25 54.64
N LEU A 119 6.34 -11.76 54.35
CA LEU A 119 5.85 -11.73 52.99
C LEU A 119 6.91 -11.07 52.10
N THR A 120 7.17 -11.68 50.95
CA THR A 120 8.02 -11.07 49.93
C THR A 120 7.38 -9.75 49.48
N LEU A 121 8.20 -8.82 48.98
CA LEU A 121 7.70 -7.52 48.52
C LEU A 121 6.59 -7.70 47.46
N GLU A 122 6.73 -8.71 46.61
CA GLU A 122 5.73 -9.12 45.63
C GLU A 122 4.42 -9.59 46.27
N GLN A 123 4.48 -10.43 47.32
CA GLN A 123 3.29 -10.86 48.05
C GLN A 123 2.61 -9.68 48.78
N LYS A 124 3.39 -8.73 49.31
CA LYS A 124 2.84 -7.52 49.94
C LYS A 124 2.14 -6.64 48.91
N LEU A 125 2.73 -6.45 47.74
CA LEU A 125 2.11 -5.70 46.64
C LEU A 125 0.83 -6.38 46.17
N ALA A 126 0.83 -7.71 46.03
CA ALA A 126 -0.37 -8.47 45.67
C ALA A 126 -1.51 -8.28 46.69
N ILE A 127 -1.21 -8.33 47.99
CA ILE A 127 -2.20 -8.06 49.04
C ILE A 127 -2.68 -6.61 48.98
N ILE A 128 -1.78 -5.63 48.84
CA ILE A 128 -2.16 -4.21 48.76
C ILE A 128 -3.07 -3.95 47.55
N ILE A 129 -2.77 -4.55 46.40
CA ILE A 129 -3.59 -4.43 45.18
C ILE A 129 -4.96 -5.08 45.42
N SER A 130 -5.00 -6.30 45.97
CA SER A 130 -6.25 -6.99 46.28
C SER A 130 -7.11 -6.24 47.29
N GLU A 131 -6.53 -5.70 48.36
CA GLU A 131 -7.23 -4.89 49.36
C GLU A 131 -7.71 -3.56 48.77
N TYR A 132 -6.93 -2.95 47.88
CA TYR A 132 -7.33 -1.75 47.15
C TYR A 132 -8.52 -2.02 46.23
N GLU A 133 -8.49 -3.11 45.47
CA GLU A 133 -9.60 -3.55 44.63
C GLU A 133 -10.85 -3.87 45.45
N GLN A 134 -10.70 -4.58 46.56
CA GLN A 134 -11.80 -4.90 47.47
C GLN A 134 -12.41 -3.63 48.09
N THR A 135 -11.57 -2.70 48.55
CA THR A 135 -12.03 -1.41 49.09
C THR A 135 -12.74 -0.58 48.02
N LYS A 136 -12.28 -0.63 46.77
CA LYS A 136 -12.92 0.04 45.64
C LYS A 136 -14.30 -0.55 45.36
N ILE A 137 -14.43 -1.88 45.35
CA ILE A 137 -15.72 -2.56 45.18
C ILE A 137 -16.68 -2.20 46.33
N ASP A 138 -16.19 -2.23 47.58
CA ASP A 138 -17.02 -1.92 48.75
C ASP A 138 -17.40 -0.43 48.83
N LYS A 139 -16.57 0.47 48.29
CA LYS A 139 -16.94 1.88 48.11
C LYS A 139 -18.08 2.02 47.11
N MET A 140 -17.97 1.40 45.92
CA MET A 140 -19.03 1.43 44.90
C MET A 140 -20.35 0.83 45.42
N ARG A 141 -20.29 -0.30 46.15
CA ARG A 141 -21.46 -0.90 46.78
C ARG A 141 -22.13 0.05 47.79
N ARG A 142 -21.34 0.74 48.62
CA ARG A 142 -21.86 1.71 49.59
C ARG A 142 -22.47 2.93 48.91
N GLU A 143 -21.86 3.44 47.84
CA GLU A 143 -22.40 4.55 47.05
C GLU A 143 -23.79 4.21 46.52
N ILE A 144 -23.96 3.04 45.89
CA ILE A 144 -25.27 2.57 45.39
C ILE A 144 -26.31 2.46 46.52
N ILE A 145 -25.92 1.93 47.69
CA ILE A 145 -26.85 1.80 48.83
C ILE A 145 -27.23 3.16 49.40
N ASN A 146 -26.27 4.09 49.49
CA ASN A 146 -26.50 5.43 50.03
C ASN A 146 -27.35 6.27 49.09
N GLU A 147 -27.13 6.18 47.78
CA GLU A 147 -27.95 6.83 46.75
C GLU A 147 -29.40 6.34 46.87
N LYS A 148 -29.63 5.02 46.86
CA LYS A 148 -30.97 4.44 47.06
C LYS A 148 -31.67 4.91 48.35
N LYS A 149 -30.92 5.05 49.44
CA LYS A 149 -31.47 5.56 50.71
C LYS A 149 -31.77 7.05 50.64
N THR A 150 -30.94 7.82 49.95
CA THR A 150 -31.14 9.26 49.77
C THR A 150 -32.40 9.50 48.95
N ASP A 151 -32.56 8.78 47.84
CA ASP A 151 -33.77 8.83 46.99
C ASP A 151 -35.03 8.43 47.77
N GLN A 152 -34.94 7.42 48.64
CA GLN A 152 -36.05 7.01 49.50
C GLN A 152 -36.43 8.12 50.49
N LEU A 153 -35.46 8.70 51.18
CA LEU A 153 -35.71 9.79 52.14
C LEU A 153 -36.26 11.03 51.46
N GLU A 154 -35.77 11.37 50.27
CA GLU A 154 -36.30 12.48 49.47
C GLU A 154 -37.76 12.23 49.08
N SER A 155 -38.08 11.03 48.58
CA SER A 155 -39.45 10.62 48.29
C SER A 155 -40.37 10.65 49.52
N ASP A 156 -39.87 10.25 50.69
CA ASP A 156 -40.64 10.28 51.94
C ASP A 156 -40.93 11.71 52.40
N ILE A 157 -39.94 12.62 52.27
CA ILE A 157 -40.12 14.04 52.59
C ILE A 157 -41.16 14.67 51.66
N GLU A 158 -41.04 14.45 50.34
CA GLU A 158 -42.02 14.95 49.37
C GLU A 158 -43.43 14.43 49.67
N TRP A 159 -43.56 13.15 50.03
CA TRP A 159 -44.83 12.55 50.39
C TRP A 159 -45.46 13.21 51.63
N VAL A 160 -44.67 13.42 52.69
CA VAL A 160 -45.14 14.10 53.91
C VAL A 160 -45.56 15.53 53.61
N ASP A 161 -44.82 16.26 52.77
CA ASP A 161 -45.16 17.63 52.40
C ASP A 161 -46.47 17.72 51.61
N ILE A 162 -46.69 16.79 50.67
CA ILE A 162 -47.96 16.68 49.94
C ILE A 162 -49.11 16.34 50.90
N GLU A 163 -48.95 15.33 51.76
CA GLU A 163 -49.99 14.92 52.71
C GLU A 163 -50.34 16.05 53.69
N ARG A 164 -49.32 16.76 54.17
CA ARG A 164 -49.51 17.94 55.02
C ARG A 164 -50.30 19.03 54.31
N SER A 165 -49.95 19.36 53.06
CA SER A 165 -50.66 20.37 52.28
C SER A 165 -52.13 19.97 52.06
N ASP A 166 -52.39 18.70 51.71
CA ASP A 166 -53.72 18.12 51.55
C ASP A 166 -54.53 18.21 52.86
N PHE A 167 -53.92 17.93 53.99
CA PHE A 167 -54.56 17.99 55.31
C PHE A 167 -54.89 19.44 55.71
N GLU A 168 -53.97 20.38 55.48
CA GLU A 168 -54.20 21.81 55.72
C GLU A 168 -55.38 22.32 54.87
N LEU A 169 -55.42 21.96 53.58
CA LEU A 169 -56.56 22.26 52.70
C LEU A 169 -57.86 21.65 53.22
N SER A 170 -57.86 20.35 53.55
CA SER A 170 -59.02 19.63 54.07
C SER A 170 -59.58 20.27 55.35
N ILE A 171 -58.73 20.69 56.29
CA ILE A 171 -59.15 21.41 57.49
C ILE A 171 -59.79 22.74 57.12
N THR A 172 -59.17 23.54 56.25
CA THR A 172 -59.72 24.86 55.88
C THR A 172 -61.08 24.73 55.19
N GLU A 173 -61.26 23.72 54.34
CA GLU A 173 -62.53 23.41 53.69
C GLU A 173 -63.59 22.97 54.70
N PHE A 174 -63.24 22.06 55.60
CA PHE A 174 -64.14 21.61 56.66
C PHE A 174 -64.58 22.78 57.56
N LEU A 175 -63.65 23.65 57.97
CA LEU A 175 -63.98 24.83 58.79
C LEU A 175 -64.94 25.79 58.07
N LYS A 176 -64.73 26.05 56.76
CA LYS A 176 -65.65 26.85 55.94
C LYS A 176 -67.06 26.26 55.94
N ILE A 177 -67.18 24.94 55.78
CA ILE A 177 -68.46 24.25 55.74
C ILE A 177 -69.12 24.20 57.12
N LYS A 178 -68.35 23.98 58.19
CA LYS A 178 -68.81 24.02 59.57
C LYS A 178 -69.44 25.39 59.87
N ASP A 179 -68.74 26.48 59.52
CA ASP A 179 -69.23 27.84 59.75
C ASP A 179 -70.48 28.15 58.90
N ALA A 180 -70.52 27.66 57.65
CA ALA A 180 -71.70 27.74 56.78
C ALA A 180 -72.88 26.85 57.23
N SER A 181 -72.63 25.90 58.15
CA SER A 181 -73.61 24.97 58.70
C SER A 181 -74.24 25.46 60.00
N ILE A 182 -73.78 26.58 60.56
CA ILE A 182 -74.41 27.21 61.72
C ILE A 182 -75.66 27.98 61.27
N ASN A 183 -76.81 27.66 61.85
CA ASN A 183 -78.04 28.37 61.56
C ASN A 183 -77.99 29.79 62.16
N LYS A 184 -78.05 30.82 61.31
CA LYS A 184 -77.89 32.24 61.71
C LYS A 184 -78.88 32.69 62.78
N ARG A 185 -80.07 32.08 62.87
CA ARG A 185 -81.12 32.46 63.84
C ARG A 185 -81.02 31.71 65.17
N THR A 186 -80.69 30.41 65.14
CA THR A 186 -80.69 29.55 66.34
C THR A 186 -79.29 29.30 66.90
N ARG A 187 -78.24 29.70 66.18
CA ARG A 187 -76.82 29.39 66.43
C ARG A 187 -76.51 27.90 66.64
N LYS A 188 -77.44 27.01 66.29
CA LYS A 188 -77.25 25.56 66.33
C LYS A 188 -76.68 25.06 65.01
N LEU A 189 -75.91 23.99 65.09
CA LEU A 189 -75.30 23.30 63.95
C LEU A 189 -76.35 22.51 63.17
N VAL A 190 -76.34 22.60 61.84
CA VAL A 190 -77.15 21.79 60.94
C VAL A 190 -76.37 20.52 60.60
N GLY A 191 -76.70 19.41 61.25
CA GLY A 191 -76.02 18.12 61.06
C GLY A 191 -76.03 17.61 59.62
N GLU A 192 -77.16 17.75 58.92
CA GLU A 192 -77.32 17.25 57.53
C GLU A 192 -76.29 17.83 56.55
N LYS A 193 -75.87 19.09 56.72
CA LYS A 193 -74.84 19.71 55.88
C LYS A 193 -73.45 19.13 56.13
N ILE A 194 -73.18 18.76 57.38
CA ILE A 194 -71.92 18.13 57.79
C ILE A 194 -71.89 16.68 57.33
N ASP A 195 -73.01 15.96 57.48
CA ASP A 195 -73.14 14.59 56.98
C ASP A 195 -72.97 14.52 55.46
N ARG A 196 -73.55 15.48 54.72
CA ARG A 196 -73.36 15.60 53.28
C ARG A 196 -71.90 15.84 52.90
N TYR A 197 -71.21 16.74 53.61
CA TYR A 197 -69.78 16.97 53.39
C TYR A 197 -68.96 15.69 53.60
N PHE A 198 -69.17 14.98 54.71
CA PHE A 198 -68.45 13.72 54.95
C PHE A 198 -68.77 12.66 53.89
N HIS A 199 -70.01 12.58 53.42
CA HIS A 199 -70.40 11.65 52.37
C HIS A 199 -69.73 11.98 51.03
N GLU A 200 -69.75 13.24 50.59
CA GLU A 200 -69.08 13.70 49.36
C GLU A 200 -67.55 13.57 49.47
N HIS A 201 -66.98 13.88 50.63
CA HIS A 201 -65.54 13.73 50.89
C HIS A 201 -65.10 12.26 50.87
N LEU A 202 -65.91 11.36 51.43
CA LEU A 202 -65.65 9.93 51.38
C LEU A 202 -65.73 9.40 49.94
N GLN A 203 -66.73 9.81 49.17
CA GLN A 203 -66.89 9.40 47.77
C GLN A 203 -65.73 9.88 46.89
N THR A 204 -65.26 11.12 47.08
CA THR A 204 -64.11 11.64 46.33
C THR A 204 -62.81 10.93 46.68
N ARG A 205 -62.58 10.62 47.97
CA ARG A 205 -61.43 9.82 48.44
C ARG A 205 -61.49 8.38 47.91
N GLU A 206 -62.66 7.77 47.85
CA GLU A 206 -62.85 6.44 47.26
C GLU A 206 -62.55 6.45 45.74
N SER A 207 -63.04 7.46 45.00
CA SER A 207 -62.71 7.64 43.58
C SER A 207 -61.21 7.81 43.35
N LEU A 208 -60.54 8.60 44.17
CA LEU A 208 -59.08 8.79 44.11
C LEU A 208 -58.34 7.48 44.40
N THR A 209 -58.78 6.74 45.41
CA THR A 209 -58.21 5.42 45.76
C THR A 209 -58.28 4.45 44.59
N ASN A 210 -59.43 4.38 43.90
CA ASN A 210 -59.59 3.55 42.71
C ASN A 210 -58.65 3.98 41.57
N LYS A 211 -58.54 5.29 41.29
CA LYS A 211 -57.60 5.82 40.29
C LYS A 211 -56.15 5.48 40.61
N LEU A 212 -55.73 5.64 41.88
CA LEU A 212 -54.38 5.31 42.32
C LEU A 212 -54.10 3.81 42.23
N ARG A 213 -55.09 2.97 42.55
CA ARG A 213 -55.00 1.52 42.41
C ARG A 213 -54.81 1.10 40.95
N ASP A 214 -55.58 1.68 40.04
CA ASP A 214 -55.45 1.42 38.60
C ASP A 214 -54.08 1.84 38.08
N ARG A 215 -53.61 3.05 38.46
CA ARG A 215 -52.27 3.55 38.12
C ARG A 215 -51.17 2.66 38.69
N SER A 216 -51.27 2.24 39.95
CA SER A 216 -50.34 1.30 40.58
C SER A 216 -50.28 -0.03 39.84
N SER A 217 -51.44 -0.56 39.42
CA SER A 217 -51.50 -1.79 38.61
C SER A 217 -50.83 -1.61 37.24
N GLY A 218 -51.02 -0.46 36.60
CA GLY A 218 -50.40 -0.11 35.33
C GLY A 218 -48.89 -0.01 35.42
N LEU A 219 -48.38 0.68 36.44
CA LEU A 219 -46.95 0.81 36.70
C LEU A 219 -46.31 -0.56 37.02
N LYS A 220 -46.97 -1.41 37.81
CA LYS A 220 -46.49 -2.79 38.06
C LYS A 220 -46.35 -3.59 36.77
N ARG A 221 -47.34 -3.53 35.86
CA ARG A 221 -47.24 -4.18 34.55
C ARG A 221 -46.10 -3.62 33.70
N GLN A 222 -45.88 -2.30 33.75
CA GLN A 222 -44.79 -1.66 33.02
C GLN A 222 -43.42 -2.07 33.57
N ILE A 223 -43.25 -2.13 34.89
CA ILE A 223 -42.02 -2.61 35.55
C ILE A 223 -41.71 -4.03 35.08
N VAL A 224 -42.65 -4.96 35.19
CA VAL A 224 -42.43 -6.36 34.77
C VAL A 224 -42.04 -6.45 33.28
N ARG A 225 -42.67 -5.64 32.41
CA ARG A 225 -42.30 -5.59 30.98
C ARG A 225 -40.88 -5.06 30.76
N LEU A 226 -40.51 -3.99 31.46
CA LEU A 226 -39.17 -3.39 31.34
C LEU A 226 -38.09 -4.31 31.93
N GLU A 227 -38.37 -4.99 33.04
CA GLU A 227 -37.47 -6.01 33.61
C GLU A 227 -37.29 -7.20 32.65
N ALA A 228 -38.35 -7.64 31.98
CA ALA A 228 -38.25 -8.68 30.96
C ALA A 228 -37.42 -8.23 29.75
N GLN A 229 -37.61 -6.99 29.29
CA GLN A 229 -36.79 -6.41 28.22
C GLN A 229 -35.33 -6.23 28.64
N LEU A 230 -35.08 -5.82 29.89
CA LEU A 230 -33.72 -5.72 30.41
C LEU A 230 -33.06 -7.09 30.44
N ARG A 231 -33.77 -8.12 30.93
CA ARG A 231 -33.27 -9.49 30.95
C ARG A 231 -33.01 -10.04 29.54
N GLU A 232 -33.92 -9.81 28.60
CA GLU A 232 -33.72 -10.18 27.20
C GLU A 232 -32.52 -9.42 26.60
N LYS A 233 -32.32 -8.15 26.96
CA LYS A 233 -31.14 -7.37 26.53
C LYS A 233 -29.84 -7.79 27.20
N GLU A 234 -29.89 -8.29 28.43
CA GLU A 234 -28.75 -8.88 29.14
C GLU A 234 -28.42 -10.27 28.57
N GLU A 235 -29.42 -11.07 28.21
CA GLU A 235 -29.28 -12.39 27.57
C GLU A 235 -28.83 -12.27 26.10
N MET A 236 -29.38 -11.31 25.34
CA MET A 236 -28.93 -10.96 23.98
C MET A 236 -27.63 -10.15 23.99
N GLY A 237 -27.32 -9.54 25.14
CA GLY A 237 -26.01 -9.05 25.51
C GLY A 237 -25.16 -10.17 26.07
N GLU A 238 -25.27 -11.37 25.47
CA GLU A 238 -24.39 -12.50 25.67
C GLU A 238 -22.97 -11.96 25.62
N THR A 239 -22.40 -11.85 26.81
CA THR A 239 -21.17 -11.14 27.05
C THR A 239 -20.12 -11.93 26.30
N LEU A 240 -19.56 -11.34 25.23
CA LEU A 240 -18.48 -11.93 24.43
C LEU A 240 -17.51 -12.60 25.41
N THR A 241 -17.55 -13.92 25.46
CA THR A 241 -16.85 -14.62 26.52
C THR A 241 -15.37 -14.54 26.21
N GLU A 242 -14.53 -14.68 27.23
CA GLU A 242 -13.09 -14.78 27.00
C GLU A 242 -12.77 -15.93 26.02
N VAL A 243 -13.61 -16.97 25.99
CA VAL A 243 -13.50 -18.09 25.03
C VAL A 243 -13.76 -17.61 23.59
N ASP A 244 -14.76 -16.77 23.34
CA ASP A 244 -15.03 -16.20 22.01
C ASP A 244 -13.91 -15.29 21.53
N PHE A 245 -13.36 -14.48 22.44
CA PHE A 245 -12.21 -13.64 22.13
C PHE A 245 -10.96 -14.48 21.81
N ASN A 246 -10.71 -15.53 22.59
CA ASN A 246 -9.63 -16.47 22.33
C ASN A 246 -9.84 -17.23 21.03
N GLN A 247 -11.08 -17.61 20.69
CA GLN A 247 -11.41 -18.23 19.42
C GLN A 247 -11.10 -17.27 18.26
N LEU A 248 -11.55 -16.03 18.33
CA LEU A 248 -11.28 -15.02 17.30
C LEU A 248 -9.77 -14.78 17.14
N GLN A 249 -9.03 -14.75 18.25
CA GLN A 249 -7.57 -14.61 18.23
C GLN A 249 -6.89 -15.81 17.56
N MET A 250 -7.33 -17.03 17.87
CA MET A 250 -6.84 -18.25 17.22
C MET A 250 -7.14 -18.26 15.73
N GLU A 251 -8.36 -17.92 15.33
CA GLU A 251 -8.75 -17.85 13.92
C GLU A 251 -7.94 -16.80 13.17
N ASN A 252 -7.79 -15.60 13.73
CA ASN A 252 -6.98 -14.55 13.14
C ASN A 252 -5.52 -14.98 12.97
N LYS A 253 -4.94 -15.62 13.99
CA LYS A 253 -3.59 -16.19 13.89
C LYS A 253 -3.48 -17.26 12.79
N GLN A 254 -4.46 -18.15 12.68
CA GLN A 254 -4.50 -19.16 11.61
C GLN A 254 -4.62 -18.52 10.21
N TYR A 255 -5.37 -17.43 10.08
CA TYR A 255 -5.47 -16.69 8.82
C TYR A 255 -4.16 -15.97 8.49
N LEU A 256 -3.47 -15.40 9.47
CA LEU A 256 -2.14 -14.81 9.27
C LEU A 256 -1.12 -15.86 8.81
N ASP A 257 -1.08 -17.03 9.45
CA ASP A 257 -0.18 -18.12 9.05
C ASP A 257 -0.45 -18.57 7.61
N LYS A 258 -1.74 -18.68 7.21
CA LYS A 258 -2.12 -18.99 5.83
C LYS A 258 -1.73 -17.88 4.85
N ILE A 259 -1.88 -16.61 5.24
CA ILE A 259 -1.46 -15.47 4.40
C ILE A 259 0.05 -15.51 4.19
N ASP A 260 0.83 -15.80 5.23
CA ASP A 260 2.28 -15.91 5.14
C ASP A 260 2.72 -17.08 4.26
N GLU A 261 2.09 -18.25 4.38
CA GLU A 261 2.33 -19.40 3.49
C GLU A 261 2.06 -19.02 2.03
N LYS A 262 0.92 -18.37 1.75
CA LYS A 262 0.56 -17.91 0.41
C LYS A 262 1.52 -16.83 -0.12
N ASN A 263 2.02 -15.96 0.75
CA ASN A 263 3.03 -14.96 0.38
C ASN A 263 4.36 -15.62 0.00
N ILE A 264 4.80 -16.64 0.74
CA ILE A 264 6.00 -17.41 0.41
C ILE A 264 5.83 -18.11 -0.95
N GLU A 265 4.70 -18.76 -1.18
CA GLU A 265 4.37 -19.38 -2.48
C GLU A 265 4.41 -18.34 -3.61
N LEU A 266 3.79 -17.17 -3.40
CA LEU A 266 3.76 -16.09 -4.38
C LEU A 266 5.17 -15.59 -4.74
N VAL A 267 6.04 -15.39 -3.75
CA VAL A 267 7.43 -14.97 -3.98
C VAL A 267 8.19 -16.02 -4.77
N LEU A 268 8.01 -17.30 -4.44
CA LEU A 268 8.64 -18.41 -5.15
C LEU A 268 8.16 -18.49 -6.60
N HIS A 269 6.87 -18.32 -6.85
CA HIS A 269 6.32 -18.26 -8.21
C HIS A 269 6.82 -17.05 -8.99
N LYS A 270 6.89 -15.86 -8.37
CA LYS A 270 7.48 -14.66 -8.99
C LYS A 270 8.93 -14.91 -9.42
N HIS A 271 9.73 -15.56 -8.57
CA HIS A 271 11.11 -15.91 -8.91
C HIS A 271 11.18 -16.90 -10.09
N LYS A 272 10.34 -17.94 -10.10
CA LYS A 272 10.24 -18.89 -11.21
C LYS A 272 9.88 -18.18 -12.53
N VAL A 273 8.86 -17.32 -12.50
CA VAL A 273 8.45 -16.53 -13.68
C VAL A 273 9.60 -15.66 -14.15
N ALA A 274 10.25 -14.91 -13.25
CA ALA A 274 11.39 -14.07 -13.61
C ALA A 274 12.51 -14.87 -14.29
N LYS A 275 12.87 -16.04 -13.76
CA LYS A 275 13.88 -16.93 -14.35
C LYS A 275 13.46 -17.44 -15.73
N VAL A 276 12.20 -17.86 -15.90
CA VAL A 276 11.67 -18.31 -17.20
C VAL A 276 11.66 -17.16 -18.21
N THR A 277 11.29 -15.96 -17.80
CA THR A 277 11.30 -14.77 -18.67
C THR A 277 12.72 -14.41 -19.10
N GLN A 278 13.69 -14.46 -18.18
CA GLN A 278 15.11 -14.25 -18.52
C GLN A 278 15.60 -15.27 -19.54
N LEU A 279 15.30 -16.56 -19.32
CA LEU A 279 15.68 -17.64 -20.23
C LEU A 279 15.01 -17.48 -21.61
N LEU A 280 13.73 -17.10 -21.63
CA LEU A 280 12.99 -16.83 -22.87
C LEU A 280 13.64 -15.67 -23.64
N ASN A 281 14.01 -14.59 -22.97
CA ASN A 281 14.67 -13.44 -23.59
C ASN A 281 16.05 -13.82 -24.13
N TYR A 282 16.80 -14.64 -23.40
CA TYR A 282 18.07 -15.19 -23.88
C TYR A 282 17.89 -15.99 -25.17
N TYR A 283 16.94 -16.94 -25.20
CA TYR A 283 16.69 -17.73 -26.41
C TYR A 283 16.16 -16.89 -27.57
N LYS A 284 15.31 -15.89 -27.31
CA LYS A 284 14.87 -14.93 -28.34
C LYS A 284 16.04 -14.17 -28.94
N ALA A 285 16.98 -13.69 -28.12
CA ALA A 285 18.16 -13.01 -28.59
C ALA A 285 19.04 -13.93 -29.44
N ASN A 286 19.29 -15.16 -28.98
CA ASN A 286 20.09 -16.14 -29.72
C ASN A 286 19.45 -16.57 -31.06
N LEU A 287 18.12 -16.70 -31.09
CA LEU A 287 17.40 -17.00 -32.32
C LEU A 287 17.47 -15.82 -33.29
N ASN A 288 17.36 -14.58 -32.78
CA ASN A 288 17.50 -13.38 -33.60
C ASN A 288 18.91 -13.25 -34.19
N THR A 289 19.97 -13.49 -33.41
CA THR A 289 21.35 -13.48 -33.94
C THR A 289 21.54 -14.53 -35.02
N ASN A 290 21.10 -15.77 -34.77
CA ASN A 290 21.17 -16.84 -35.78
C ASN A 290 20.35 -16.49 -37.03
N THR A 291 19.21 -15.82 -36.89
CA THR A 291 18.40 -15.37 -38.03
C THR A 291 19.14 -14.33 -38.86
N ILE A 292 19.79 -13.37 -38.21
CA ILE A 292 20.62 -12.35 -38.89
C ILE A 292 21.79 -13.03 -39.62
N ASP A 293 22.47 -13.97 -38.98
CA ASP A 293 23.59 -14.70 -39.59
C ASP A 293 23.13 -15.52 -40.80
N LEU A 294 21.97 -16.19 -40.72
CA LEU A 294 21.38 -16.90 -41.85
C LEU A 294 21.05 -15.97 -43.01
N ILE A 295 20.53 -14.77 -42.74
CA ILE A 295 20.27 -13.75 -43.76
C ILE A 295 21.58 -13.30 -44.41
N ASP A 296 22.64 -13.05 -43.64
CA ASP A 296 23.95 -12.67 -44.18
C ASP A 296 24.56 -13.78 -45.04
N ILE A 297 24.54 -15.02 -44.56
CA ILE A 297 25.01 -16.18 -45.32
C ILE A 297 24.21 -16.31 -46.63
N GLN A 298 22.89 -16.16 -46.60
CA GLN A 298 22.07 -16.20 -47.80
C GLN A 298 22.45 -15.10 -48.80
N GLN A 299 22.70 -13.87 -48.33
CA GLN A 299 23.16 -12.78 -49.19
C GLN A 299 24.54 -13.08 -49.80
N ARG A 300 25.45 -13.69 -49.02
CA ARG A 300 26.77 -14.11 -49.51
C ARG A 300 26.67 -15.21 -50.56
N ILE A 301 25.80 -16.21 -50.36
CA ILE A 301 25.52 -17.25 -51.35
C ILE A 301 24.99 -16.63 -52.64
N ASN A 302 23.98 -15.76 -52.56
CA ASN A 302 23.42 -15.11 -53.75
C ASN A 302 24.48 -14.31 -54.52
N LYS A 303 25.37 -13.59 -53.82
CA LYS A 303 26.50 -12.88 -54.46
C LYS A 303 27.45 -13.84 -55.14
N GLN A 304 27.77 -14.97 -54.51
CA GLN A 304 28.65 -15.99 -55.05
C GLN A 304 28.02 -16.67 -56.28
N ASP A 305 26.72 -16.93 -56.27
CA ASP A 305 25.98 -17.52 -57.40
C ASP A 305 26.00 -16.58 -58.62
N ILE A 306 25.80 -15.28 -58.41
CA ILE A 306 25.91 -14.27 -59.48
C ILE A 306 27.32 -14.27 -60.07
N LEU A 307 28.35 -14.28 -59.21
CA LEU A 307 29.74 -14.31 -59.65
C LEU A 307 30.06 -15.60 -60.42
N TYR A 308 29.58 -16.74 -59.92
CA TYR A 308 29.76 -18.04 -60.56
C TYR A 308 29.13 -18.06 -61.96
N GLU A 309 27.91 -17.57 -62.12
CA GLU A 309 27.26 -17.47 -63.44
C GLU A 309 28.01 -16.52 -64.38
N PHE A 310 28.53 -15.40 -63.87
CA PHE A 310 29.37 -14.50 -64.65
C PHE A 310 30.67 -15.18 -65.14
N THR A 311 31.42 -15.80 -64.23
CA THR A 311 32.65 -16.55 -64.57
C THR A 311 32.36 -17.69 -65.53
N ARG A 312 31.24 -18.40 -65.35
CA ARG A 312 30.79 -19.45 -66.27
C ARG A 312 30.55 -18.92 -67.67
N GLN A 313 29.94 -17.73 -67.81
CA GLN A 313 29.78 -17.08 -69.11
C GLN A 313 31.13 -16.67 -69.72
N GLU A 314 32.08 -16.16 -68.92
CA GLU A 314 33.44 -15.84 -69.40
C GLU A 314 34.18 -17.08 -69.88
N ILE A 315 34.13 -18.18 -69.14
CA ILE A 315 34.72 -19.48 -69.54
C ILE A 315 34.12 -19.94 -70.87
N ASN A 316 32.80 -19.84 -71.03
CA ASN A 316 32.14 -20.22 -72.29
C ASN A 316 32.62 -19.35 -73.47
N LYS A 317 32.76 -18.04 -73.28
CA LYS A 317 33.32 -17.13 -74.31
C LYS A 317 34.76 -17.48 -74.63
N ALA A 318 35.60 -17.68 -73.62
CA ALA A 318 37.00 -18.08 -73.79
C ALA A 318 37.14 -19.41 -74.53
N ASN A 319 36.33 -20.42 -74.19
CA ASN A 319 36.30 -21.72 -74.89
C ASN A 319 35.88 -21.58 -76.36
N TYR A 320 34.92 -20.70 -76.65
CA TYR A 320 34.50 -20.41 -78.02
C TYR A 320 35.64 -19.74 -78.82
N GLU A 321 36.30 -18.75 -78.24
CA GLU A 321 37.45 -18.08 -78.84
C GLU A 321 38.62 -19.03 -79.05
N GLN A 322 38.94 -19.87 -78.05
CA GLN A 322 39.94 -20.92 -78.15
C GLN A 322 39.62 -21.90 -79.28
N SER A 323 38.38 -22.35 -79.39
CA SER A 323 37.94 -23.24 -80.48
C SER A 323 38.10 -22.58 -81.86
N ARG A 324 37.77 -21.28 -81.96
CA ARG A 324 37.95 -20.49 -83.20
C ARG A 324 39.43 -20.32 -83.54
N ALA A 325 40.27 -20.03 -82.55
CA ALA A 325 41.72 -19.92 -82.72
C ALA A 325 42.34 -21.27 -83.11
N ASN A 326 41.93 -22.37 -82.49
CA ASN A 326 42.36 -23.72 -82.82
C ASN A 326 41.98 -24.11 -84.25
N LYS A 327 40.76 -23.79 -84.71
CA LYS A 327 40.37 -24.00 -86.12
C LYS A 327 41.26 -23.22 -87.08
N ARG A 328 41.55 -21.95 -86.78
CA ARG A 328 42.49 -21.15 -87.58
C ARG A 328 43.90 -21.73 -87.57
N ASN A 329 44.39 -22.15 -86.41
CA ASN A 329 45.71 -22.76 -86.27
C ASN A 329 45.78 -24.08 -87.06
N TYR A 330 44.77 -24.92 -86.95
CA TYR A 330 44.63 -26.14 -87.75
C TYR A 330 44.69 -25.84 -89.25
N ASN A 331 43.91 -24.88 -89.75
CA ASN A 331 43.96 -24.48 -91.17
C ASN A 331 45.34 -23.97 -91.60
N LEU A 332 46.02 -23.20 -90.75
CA LEU A 332 47.38 -22.72 -91.04
C LEU A 332 48.39 -23.87 -91.03
N ARG A 333 48.26 -24.83 -90.11
CA ARG A 333 49.10 -26.04 -90.08
C ARG A 333 48.89 -26.89 -91.32
N ASP A 334 47.63 -27.11 -91.70
CA ASP A 334 47.24 -27.81 -92.93
C ASP A 334 47.80 -27.10 -94.18
N GLN A 335 47.71 -25.77 -94.24
CA GLN A 335 48.33 -24.97 -95.28
C GLN A 335 49.85 -25.16 -95.31
N ILE A 336 50.54 -25.14 -94.16
CA ILE A 336 52.00 -25.35 -94.09
C ILE A 336 52.37 -26.77 -94.56
N GLU A 337 51.60 -27.78 -94.16
CA GLU A 337 51.84 -29.18 -94.56
C GLU A 337 51.67 -29.39 -96.07
N HIS A 338 50.64 -28.77 -96.65
CA HIS A 338 50.37 -28.83 -98.10
C HIS A 338 51.14 -27.78 -98.92
N TYR A 339 51.82 -26.84 -98.27
CA TYR A 339 52.61 -25.80 -98.94
C TYR A 339 53.94 -26.39 -99.40
N GLN A 340 53.99 -26.78 -100.66
CA GLN A 340 55.23 -27.12 -101.35
C GLN A 340 55.80 -25.88 -102.04
N VAL A 341 57.04 -25.53 -101.68
CA VAL A 341 57.81 -24.51 -102.39
C VAL A 341 58.09 -25.05 -103.79
N PRO A 342 57.62 -24.38 -104.88
CA PRO A 342 57.96 -24.78 -106.23
C PRO A 342 59.48 -24.83 -106.37
N GLU A 343 60.00 -25.90 -106.97
CA GLU A 343 61.44 -26.07 -107.15
C GLU A 343 62.03 -24.82 -107.84
N ILE A 344 63.18 -24.33 -107.34
CA ILE A 344 63.76 -23.04 -107.76
C ILE A 344 63.92 -23.00 -109.29
N LEU A 345 64.26 -24.13 -109.91
CA LEU A 345 64.37 -24.28 -111.35
C LEU A 345 63.04 -24.06 -112.07
N ASP A 346 61.93 -24.51 -111.49
CA ASP A 346 60.59 -24.31 -112.04
C ASP A 346 60.12 -22.85 -111.93
N TYR A 347 60.44 -22.17 -110.82
CA TYR A 347 60.24 -20.72 -110.70
C TYR A 347 61.06 -19.96 -111.75
N VAL A 348 62.35 -20.29 -111.91
CA VAL A 348 63.25 -19.67 -112.90
C VAL A 348 62.77 -19.93 -114.32
N LYS A 349 62.33 -21.16 -114.64
CA LYS A 349 61.72 -21.50 -115.94
C LYS A 349 60.46 -20.66 -116.17
N ARG A 350 59.52 -20.63 -115.24
CA ARG A 350 58.29 -19.81 -115.37
C ARG A 350 58.58 -18.31 -115.47
N LYS A 351 59.58 -17.79 -114.74
CA LYS A 351 60.04 -16.39 -114.83
C LYS A 351 60.66 -16.08 -116.18
N SER A 352 61.49 -17.00 -116.71
CA SER A 352 62.09 -16.88 -118.04
C SER A 352 61.03 -16.92 -119.15
N LEU A 353 60.03 -17.79 -119.02
CA LEU A 353 58.87 -17.85 -119.91
C LEU A 353 58.08 -16.54 -119.89
N LEU A 354 57.80 -15.99 -118.71
CA LEU A 354 57.13 -14.71 -118.56
C LEU A 354 57.95 -13.58 -119.21
N CYS A 355 59.28 -13.56 -119.01
CA CYS A 355 60.17 -12.59 -119.63
C CYS A 355 60.18 -12.71 -121.17
N ASN A 356 60.19 -13.94 -121.70
CA ASN A 356 60.12 -14.20 -123.13
C ASN A 356 58.77 -13.76 -123.72
N LEU A 357 57.66 -14.14 -123.08
CA LEU A 357 56.31 -13.70 -123.48
C LEU A 357 56.18 -12.16 -123.41
N GLN A 358 56.75 -11.53 -122.41
CA GLN A 358 56.75 -10.06 -122.29
C GLN A 358 57.57 -9.40 -123.42
N ARG A 359 58.71 -10.01 -123.80
CA ARG A 359 59.51 -9.58 -124.96
C ARG A 359 58.72 -9.76 -126.26
N ASP A 360 58.04 -10.89 -126.41
CA ASP A 360 57.18 -11.15 -127.58
C ASP A 360 56.02 -10.15 -127.64
N CYS A 361 55.36 -9.84 -126.53
CA CYS A 361 54.34 -8.79 -126.45
C CYS A 361 54.89 -7.43 -126.89
N GLN A 362 56.11 -7.07 -126.49
CA GLN A 362 56.76 -5.82 -126.93
C GLN A 362 57.10 -5.83 -128.42
N VAL A 363 57.56 -6.97 -128.96
CA VAL A 363 57.80 -7.13 -130.40
C VAL A 363 56.50 -7.01 -131.18
N TRP A 364 55.42 -7.64 -130.71
CA TRP A 364 54.10 -7.52 -131.32
C TRP A 364 53.55 -6.09 -131.23
N GLN A 365 53.73 -5.39 -130.10
CA GLN A 365 53.42 -3.96 -130.00
C GLN A 365 54.20 -3.14 -131.03
N ARG A 366 55.50 -3.35 -131.18
CA ARG A 366 56.33 -2.68 -132.20
C ARG A 366 55.88 -3.01 -133.62
N LYS A 367 55.49 -4.24 -133.91
CA LYS A 367 54.94 -4.63 -135.22
C LYS A 367 53.62 -3.90 -135.49
N VAL A 368 52.73 -3.81 -134.50
CA VAL A 368 51.47 -3.06 -134.61
C VAL A 368 51.75 -1.57 -134.83
N GLU A 369 52.74 -1.00 -134.14
CA GLU A 369 53.18 0.39 -134.37
C GLU A 369 53.75 0.60 -135.79
N LEU A 370 54.57 -0.33 -136.30
CA LEU A 370 55.07 -0.23 -137.68
C LEU A 370 53.94 -0.33 -138.71
N VAL A 371 52.97 -1.22 -138.50
CA VAL A 371 51.79 -1.34 -139.36
C VAL A 371 50.92 -0.09 -139.27
N SER A 372 50.72 0.48 -138.09
CA SER A 372 49.95 1.72 -137.93
C SER A 372 50.65 2.91 -138.58
N MET A 373 51.98 3.02 -138.44
CA MET A 373 52.81 4.03 -139.10
C MET A 373 52.82 3.87 -140.62
N SER A 374 52.93 2.64 -141.14
CA SER A 374 52.84 2.35 -142.58
C SER A 374 51.45 2.68 -143.13
N LEU A 375 50.38 2.32 -142.43
CA LEU A 375 49.01 2.69 -142.78
C LEU A 375 48.84 4.22 -142.78
N GLN A 376 49.44 4.93 -141.82
CA GLN A 376 49.40 6.38 -141.75
C GLN A 376 50.17 7.02 -142.90
N GLN A 377 51.33 6.49 -143.30
CA GLN A 377 52.05 6.91 -144.49
C GLN A 377 51.25 6.65 -145.77
N SER A 378 50.64 5.47 -145.94
CA SER A 378 49.76 5.19 -147.07
C SER A 378 48.54 6.12 -147.09
N LYS A 379 47.94 6.45 -145.92
CA LYS A 379 46.88 7.46 -145.83
C LYS A 379 47.37 8.84 -146.23
N GLN A 380 48.56 9.26 -145.80
CA GLN A 380 49.15 10.55 -146.19
C GLN A 380 49.46 10.60 -147.69
N GLN A 381 50.00 9.52 -148.27
CA GLN A 381 50.21 9.38 -149.72
C GLN A 381 48.89 9.42 -150.48
N TRP A 382 47.83 8.76 -149.97
CA TRP A 382 46.50 8.80 -150.56
C TRP A 382 45.85 10.19 -150.45
N GLN A 383 46.06 10.91 -149.34
CA GLN A 383 45.62 12.30 -149.18
C GLN A 383 46.40 13.27 -150.06
N ALA A 384 47.70 13.03 -150.30
CA ALA A 384 48.51 13.79 -151.25
C ALA A 384 48.04 13.54 -152.69
N LEU A 385 47.75 12.29 -153.05
CA LEU A 385 47.17 11.91 -154.35
C LEU A 385 45.79 12.58 -154.56
N ASN A 386 44.94 12.61 -153.53
CA ASN A 386 43.66 13.31 -153.59
C ASN A 386 43.79 14.84 -153.64
N ARG A 387 44.85 15.42 -153.08
CA ARG A 387 45.14 16.87 -153.23
C ARG A 387 45.67 17.20 -154.62
N THR A 388 46.46 16.32 -155.24
CA THR A 388 46.91 16.49 -156.63
C THR A 388 45.78 16.28 -157.63
N LEU A 389 44.83 15.37 -157.36
CA LEU A 389 43.62 15.22 -158.18
C LEU A 389 42.71 16.47 -158.13
N ARG A 390 42.60 17.15 -156.97
CA ARG A 390 41.85 18.41 -156.86
C ARG A 390 42.51 19.62 -157.53
N TYR A 391 43.76 19.52 -157.97
CA TYR A 391 44.45 20.58 -158.73
C TYR A 391 44.41 20.34 -160.25
N TYR A 392 43.93 19.18 -160.70
CA TYR A 392 43.65 18.88 -162.12
C TYR A 392 42.17 19.05 -162.50
N ASP A 393 41.30 19.38 -161.54
CA ASP A 393 39.89 19.77 -161.79
C ASP A 393 39.73 21.26 -162.19
N ASP A 394 40.81 22.07 -162.28
CA ASP A 394 40.76 23.52 -162.59
C ASP A 394 41.63 23.97 -163.80
N ALA A 395 42.09 23.04 -164.66
CA ALA A 395 42.72 23.37 -165.94
C ALA A 395 42.31 22.34 -167.02
N ASP A 396 41.49 22.79 -167.97
CA ASP A 396 40.83 22.08 -169.08
C ASP A 396 39.46 21.45 -168.79
N LEU A 397 38.46 22.27 -168.46
CA LEU A 397 37.34 22.65 -169.36
C LEU A 397 36.50 23.80 -168.80
#